data_AF-A0A7S3XS84-F1
#
_entry.id   AF-A0A7S3XS84-F1
#
_cell.length_a   1.000
_cell.length_b   1.000
_cell.length_c   1.000
_cell.angle_alpha   90.00
_cell.angle_beta   90.00
_cell.angle_gamma   90.00
#
_symmetry.space_group_name_H-M   'P 1'
#
loop_
_entity.id
_entity.type
_entity.pdbx_description
1 polymer ?
#
loop_
_entity_poly.entity_id
_entity_poly.type
_entity_poly.pdbx_seq_one_letter_code
_entity_poly.pdbx_strand_id
1 'polypeptide(L)'
;WEGSGHVLRLEDGQVTLELRQSGGVPTEIEIGFILEVVWKSTSFDRMQAALKTFAVDDTSVSGYLYHKLLGHEVEPQALRAQVRGTAAPGLPELNASQA
;
A
#
# COMPACT_ATOMS: atom_id res chain seq x y z
N TRP A 1 -29.83 9.47 -14.02
CA TRP A 1 -28.78 10.12 -13.21
C TRP A 1 -27.62 9.15 -13.08
N GLU A 2 -26.38 9.65 -13.07
CA GLU A 2 -25.18 8.87 -12.82
C GLU A 2 -24.30 9.65 -11.83
N GLY A 3 -23.70 8.93 -10.88
CA GLY A 3 -22.79 9.51 -9.89
C GLY A 3 -21.67 8.53 -9.56
N SER A 4 -20.49 9.07 -9.28
CA SER A 4 -19.35 8.28 -8.77
C SER A 4 -18.98 8.72 -7.37
N GLY A 5 -18.50 7.78 -6.57
CA GLY A 5 -18.18 7.99 -5.18
C GLY A 5 -17.12 7.02 -4.67
N HIS A 6 -16.82 7.10 -3.39
CA HIS A 6 -15.97 6.14 -2.71
C HIS A 6 -16.74 5.52 -1.55
N VAL A 7 -16.37 4.30 -1.19
CA VAL A 7 -16.93 3.62 -0.02
C VAL A 7 -16.47 4.39 1.23
N LEU A 8 -17.42 4.95 1.95
CA LEU A 8 -17.18 5.62 3.24
C LEU A 8 -17.22 4.60 4.38
N ARG A 9 -18.11 3.61 4.26
CA ARG A 9 -18.39 2.64 5.33
C ARG A 9 -18.93 1.32 4.78
N LEU A 10 -18.56 0.24 5.46
CA LEU A 10 -19.05 -1.12 5.25
C LEU A 10 -19.45 -1.69 6.61
N GLU A 11 -20.75 -1.85 6.86
CA GLU A 11 -21.31 -2.35 8.13
C GLU A 11 -22.50 -3.26 7.81
N ASP A 12 -22.54 -4.45 8.42
CA ASP A 12 -23.70 -5.38 8.38
C ASP A 12 -24.35 -5.58 6.99
N GLY A 13 -23.55 -5.74 5.95
CA GLY A 13 -24.02 -5.96 4.57
C GLY A 13 -24.54 -4.70 3.87
N GLN A 14 -24.42 -3.52 4.49
CA GLN A 14 -24.71 -2.23 3.89
C GLN A 14 -23.42 -1.54 3.44
N VAL A 15 -23.53 -0.82 2.32
CA VAL A 15 -22.43 -0.02 1.75
C VAL A 15 -22.87 1.44 1.71
N THR A 16 -22.16 2.32 2.42
CA THR A 16 -22.36 3.76 2.33
C THR A 16 -21.35 4.36 1.36
N LEU A 17 -21.84 5.07 0.34
CA LEU A 17 -21.00 5.76 -0.64
C LEU A 17 -21.01 7.27 -0.38
N GLU A 18 -19.81 7.87 -0.31
CA GLU A 18 -19.64 9.31 -0.40
C GLU A 18 -19.53 9.70 -1.88
N LEU A 19 -20.51 10.46 -2.40
CA LEU A 19 -20.54 10.91 -3.79
C LEU A 19 -19.57 12.07 -4.00
N ARG A 20 -18.87 12.08 -5.13
CA ARG A 20 -17.92 13.15 -5.49
C ARG A 20 -18.60 14.49 -5.79
N GLN A 21 -19.86 14.47 -6.20
CA GLN A 21 -20.66 15.66 -6.54
C GLN A 21 -22.01 15.58 -5.84
N SER A 22 -22.51 16.73 -5.37
CA SER A 22 -23.77 16.83 -4.62
C SER A 22 -24.96 17.32 -5.46
N GLY A 23 -24.73 17.78 -6.70
CA GLY A 23 -25.77 18.33 -7.56
C GLY A 23 -26.59 17.27 -8.29
N GLY A 24 -27.93 17.41 -8.26
CA GLY A 24 -28.83 16.59 -9.07
C GLY A 24 -28.95 15.13 -8.63
N VAL A 25 -28.56 14.81 -7.40
CA VAL A 25 -28.72 13.48 -6.80
C VAL A 25 -30.22 13.25 -6.52
N PRO A 26 -30.83 12.18 -7.06
CA PRO A 26 -32.26 11.90 -6.88
C PRO A 26 -32.52 11.26 -5.50
N THR A 27 -32.54 12.09 -4.46
CA THR A 27 -32.71 11.66 -3.06
C THR A 27 -34.09 11.11 -2.72
N GLU A 28 -35.07 11.36 -3.58
CA GLU A 28 -36.45 10.90 -3.48
C GLU A 28 -36.69 9.49 -4.05
N ILE A 29 -35.69 8.90 -4.71
CA ILE A 29 -35.76 7.55 -5.28
C ILE A 29 -34.98 6.59 -4.37
N GLU A 30 -35.59 5.47 -3.98
CA GLU A 30 -34.97 4.50 -3.06
C GLU A 30 -34.59 3.16 -3.71
N ILE A 31 -35.20 2.81 -4.85
CA ILE A 31 -35.01 1.51 -5.52
C ILE A 31 -34.73 1.69 -7.02
N GLY A 32 -34.15 0.66 -7.64
CA GLY A 32 -33.88 0.65 -9.09
C GLY A 32 -32.53 1.24 -9.49
N PHE A 33 -31.65 1.54 -8.53
CA PHE A 33 -30.26 1.90 -8.81
C PHE A 33 -29.45 0.67 -9.23
N ILE A 34 -28.45 0.90 -10.08
CA ILE A 34 -27.43 -0.07 -10.46
C ILE A 34 -26.11 0.40 -9.84
N LEU A 35 -25.40 -0.53 -9.19
CA LEU A 35 -24.08 -0.29 -8.63
C LEU A 35 -23.03 -0.98 -9.49
N GLU A 36 -22.02 -0.22 -9.92
CA GLU A 36 -20.85 -0.76 -10.61
C GLU A 36 -19.59 -0.53 -9.76
N VAL A 37 -18.80 -1.59 -9.56
CA VAL A 37 -17.51 -1.49 -8.88
C VAL A 37 -16.44 -1.13 -9.89
N VAL A 38 -15.92 0.09 -9.79
CA VAL A 38 -14.90 0.58 -10.71
C VAL A 38 -13.53 0.04 -10.33
N TRP A 39 -13.02 -0.90 -11.13
CA TRP A 39 -11.64 -1.38 -11.00
C TRP A 39 -10.63 -0.28 -11.39
N LYS A 40 -9.50 -0.23 -10.67
CA LYS A 40 -8.39 0.69 -10.95
C LYS A 40 -7.10 -0.10 -11.07
N SER A 41 -6.37 0.09 -12.17
CA SER A 41 -5.08 -0.56 -12.45
C SER A 41 -3.92 -0.05 -11.60
N THR A 42 -4.10 1.06 -10.89
CA THR A 42 -3.01 1.84 -10.28
C THR A 42 -2.02 1.02 -9.46
N SER A 43 -2.47 0.04 -8.67
CA SER A 43 -1.58 -0.83 -7.89
C SER A 43 -0.72 -1.71 -8.81
N PHE A 44 -1.32 -2.30 -9.85
CA PHE A 44 -0.64 -3.12 -10.85
C PHE A 44 0.32 -2.31 -11.70
N ASP A 45 -0.07 -1.11 -12.12
CA ASP A 45 0.81 -0.22 -12.88
C ASP A 45 2.06 0.16 -12.06
N ARG A 46 1.89 0.42 -10.75
CA ARG A 46 3.01 0.68 -9.84
C ARG A 46 3.91 -0.54 -9.65
N MET A 47 3.34 -1.75 -9.56
CA MET A 47 4.11 -2.99 -9.46
C MET A 47 4.95 -3.21 -10.73
N GLN A 48 4.34 -3.06 -11.91
CA GLN A 48 5.06 -3.20 -13.18
C GLN A 48 6.13 -2.14 -13.37
N ALA A 49 5.84 -0.89 -12.96
CA ALA A 49 6.84 0.17 -12.95
C ALA A 49 8.01 -0.16 -12.01
N ALA A 50 7.75 -0.67 -10.81
CA ALA A 50 8.80 -1.04 -9.86
C ALA A 50 9.67 -2.20 -10.39
N LEU A 51 9.07 -3.23 -10.99
CA LEU A 51 9.81 -4.33 -11.63
C LEU A 51 10.66 -3.83 -12.79
N LYS A 52 10.12 -2.92 -13.60
CA LYS A 52 10.88 -2.28 -14.69
C LYS A 52 12.06 -1.51 -14.14
N THR A 53 11.86 -0.66 -13.13
CA THR A 53 12.94 0.08 -12.47
C THR A 53 14.00 -0.86 -11.90
N PHE A 54 13.60 -1.92 -11.19
CA PHE A 54 14.52 -2.92 -10.66
C PHE A 54 15.36 -3.61 -11.75
N ALA A 55 14.78 -3.83 -12.93
CA ALA A 55 15.46 -4.50 -14.04
C ALA A 55 16.34 -3.59 -14.90
N VAL A 56 16.06 -2.28 -14.97
CA VAL A 56 16.74 -1.36 -15.91
C VAL A 56 17.61 -0.30 -15.23
N ASP A 57 17.36 -0.02 -13.96
CA ASP A 57 18.11 0.97 -13.17
C ASP A 57 18.97 0.26 -12.14
N ASP A 58 20.26 0.12 -12.46
CA ASP A 58 21.26 -0.51 -11.59
C ASP A 58 21.52 0.26 -10.28
N THR A 59 20.93 1.45 -10.13
CA THR A 59 21.01 2.26 -8.89
C THR A 59 19.74 2.20 -8.04
N SER A 60 18.71 1.45 -8.48
CA SER A 60 17.43 1.33 -7.78
C SER A 60 17.52 0.64 -6.41
N VAL A 61 18.53 -0.21 -6.22
CA VAL A 61 18.91 -0.83 -4.94
C VAL A 61 20.43 -0.94 -4.85
N SER A 62 20.96 -1.22 -3.66
CA SER A 62 22.39 -1.54 -3.54
C SER A 62 22.71 -2.88 -4.23
N GLY A 63 23.93 -3.02 -4.73
CA GLY A 63 24.37 -4.28 -5.35
C GLY A 63 24.20 -5.50 -4.43
N TYR A 64 24.47 -5.34 -3.12
CA TYR A 64 24.25 -6.40 -2.14
C TYR A 64 22.78 -6.87 -2.11
N LEU A 65 21.83 -5.92 -2.09
CA LEU A 65 20.40 -6.24 -2.10
C LEU A 65 19.96 -6.84 -3.44
N TYR A 66 20.46 -6.32 -4.58
CA TYR A 66 20.17 -6.87 -5.90
C TYR A 66 20.52 -8.37 -5.98
N HIS A 67 21.75 -8.73 -5.61
CA HIS A 67 22.19 -10.13 -5.64
C HIS A 67 21.43 -11.01 -4.65
N LYS A 68 21.14 -10.53 -3.42
CA LYS A 68 20.34 -11.29 -2.45
C LYS A 68 18.91 -11.52 -2.93
N LEU A 69 18.26 -10.51 -3.52
CA LEU A 69 16.89 -10.62 -4.06
C LEU A 69 16.79 -11.63 -5.19
N LEU A 70 17.84 -11.78 -6.00
CA LEU A 70 17.91 -12.76 -7.08
C LEU A 70 18.37 -14.15 -6.64
N GLY A 71 18.67 -14.34 -5.35
CA GLY A 71 19.15 -15.62 -4.82
C GLY A 71 20.59 -15.96 -5.19
N HIS A 72 21.39 -14.98 -5.62
CA HIS A 72 22.82 -15.16 -5.83
C HIS A 72 23.55 -15.32 -4.49
N GLU A 73 24.58 -16.16 -4.48
CA GLU A 73 25.46 -16.27 -3.32
C GLU A 73 26.32 -15.00 -3.19
N VAL A 74 26.25 -14.35 -2.03
CA VAL A 74 27.05 -13.17 -1.70
C VAL A 74 27.45 -13.20 -0.23
N GLU A 75 28.69 -12.81 0.01
CA GLU A 75 29.28 -12.70 1.35
C GLU A 75 28.49 -11.71 2.22
N PRO A 76 28.12 -12.08 3.46
CA PRO A 76 27.42 -11.19 4.36
C PRO A 76 28.19 -9.88 4.61
N GLN A 77 27.54 -8.75 4.34
CA GLN A 77 28.11 -7.43 4.61
C GLN A 77 27.63 -6.89 5.96
N ALA A 78 28.58 -6.54 6.84
CA ALA A 78 28.27 -5.86 8.10
C ALA A 78 28.20 -4.33 7.88
N LEU A 79 27.11 -3.71 8.33
CA LEU A 79 26.99 -2.26 8.37
C LEU A 79 27.79 -1.71 9.54
N ARG A 80 28.70 -0.76 9.27
CA ARG A 80 29.43 -0.03 10.31
C ARG A 80 28.53 1.06 10.89
N ALA A 81 27.68 0.69 11.84
CA ALA A 81 26.83 1.61 12.58
C ALA A 81 27.05 1.44 14.09
N GLN A 82 27.05 2.55 14.83
CA GLN A 82 27.09 2.52 16.29
C GLN A 82 25.65 2.44 16.82
N VAL A 83 25.27 1.31 17.40
CA VAL A 83 23.96 1.15 18.06
C VAL A 83 24.09 1.60 19.52
N ARG A 84 23.27 2.57 19.94
CA ARG A 84 23.23 3.06 21.34
C ARG A 84 21.85 2.83 21.93
N GLY A 85 21.71 1.74 22.67
CA GLY A 85 20.43 1.32 23.24
C GLY A 85 19.44 0.85 22.17
N THR A 86 18.64 -0.15 22.51
CA THR A 86 17.61 -0.69 21.62
C THR A 86 16.19 -0.25 22.03
N ALA A 87 16.03 0.25 23.25
CA ALA A 87 14.77 0.80 23.75
C ALA A 87 14.51 2.21 23.19
N ALA A 88 13.25 2.47 22.81
CA ALA A 88 12.79 3.78 22.36
C ALA A 88 11.88 4.43 23.42
N PRO A 89 12.01 5.74 23.69
CA PRO A 89 11.18 6.44 24.66
C PRO A 89 9.67 6.35 24.35
N GLY A 90 8.86 6.07 25.37
CA GLY A 90 7.41 5.97 25.23
C GLY A 90 6.90 4.66 24.64
N LEU A 91 7.81 3.72 24.31
CA LEU A 91 7.48 2.36 23.91
C LEU A 91 7.76 1.36 25.05
N PRO A 92 7.08 0.21 25.06
CA PRO A 92 7.40 -0.87 25.98
C PRO A 92 8.86 -1.33 25.87
N GLU A 93 9.38 -1.90 26.95
CA GLU A 93 10.71 -2.54 26.93
C GLU A 93 10.73 -3.71 25.97
N LEU A 94 11.86 -3.85 25.26
CA LEU A 94 12.08 -4.97 24.36
C LEU A 94 12.30 -6.26 25.16
N ASN A 95 11.67 -7.33 24.71
CA ASN A 95 11.98 -8.67 25.22
C ASN A 95 13.30 -9.20 24.63
N ALA A 96 13.75 -10.37 25.11
CA ALA A 96 15.06 -10.93 24.77
C ALA A 96 15.27 -11.27 23.28
N SER A 97 14.20 -11.51 22.50
CA SER A 97 14.35 -11.78 21.05
C SER A 97 14.27 -10.51 20.21
N GLN A 98 13.84 -9.40 20.78
CA GLN A 98 13.74 -8.10 20.13
C GLN A 98 14.99 -7.23 20.32
N ALA A 99 15.70 -7.41 21.44
CA ALA A 99 16.91 -6.67 21.80
C ALA A 99 18.15 -7.16 21.06
#